data_AF-A0A4S2BPI1-F1
#
_entry.id   AF-A0A4S2BPI1-F1
#
_cell.length_a   1.000
_cell.length_b   1.000
_cell.length_c   1.000
_cell.angle_alpha   90.00
_cell.angle_beta   90.00
_cell.angle_gamma   90.00
#
_symmetry.space_group_name_H-M   'P 1'
#
loop_
_entity.id
_entity.type
_entity.pdbx_description
1 polymer ?
#
loop_
_entity_poly.entity_id
_entity_poly.type
_entity_poly.pdbx_seq_one_letter_code
_entity_poly.pdbx_strand_id
1 'polypeptide(L)' 'MQEFTLEELKKYNGKNGNPAYIAVNGKVYDVTNNPHWKNGEHHGYEAGNDLTEPLYNKSPHGDKVLSKIKQVGVIKKD' A
#
# COMPACT_ATOMS: atom_id res chain seq x y z
N MET A 1 2.43 1.43 16.13
CA MET A 1 2.36 1.56 14.66
C MET A 1 3.77 1.84 14.17
N GLN A 2 4.21 1.23 13.08
CA GLN A 2 5.58 1.39 12.58
C GLN A 2 5.69 2.63 11.68
N GLU A 3 6.85 3.28 11.68
CA GLU A 3 7.16 4.38 10.77
C GLU A 3 8.05 3.90 9.64
N PHE A 4 7.76 4.35 8.42
CA PHE A 4 8.46 3.97 7.19
C PHE A 4 8.93 5.21 6.44
N THR A 5 10.13 5.18 5.88
CA THR A 5 10.42 6.01 4.70
C THR A 5 9.80 5.38 3.46
N LEU A 6 9.65 6.15 2.37
CA LEU A 6 9.23 5.59 1.09
C LEU A 6 10.21 4.53 0.56
N GLU A 7 11.51 4.69 0.83
CA GLU A 7 12.52 3.69 0.45
C GLU A 7 12.40 2.41 1.28
N GLU A 8 12.08 2.49 2.57
CA GLU A 8 11.79 1.31 3.39
C GLU A 8 10.52 0.59 2.90
N LEU A 9 9.51 1.34 2.47
CA LEU A 9 8.25 0.80 1.97
C LEU A 9 8.46 -0.09 0.72
N LYS A 10 9.39 0.26 -0.18
CA LYS A 10 9.69 -0.52 -1.40
C LYS A 10 10.04 -1.99 -1.15
N LYS A 11 10.50 -2.35 0.05
CA LYS A 11 10.80 -3.74 0.43
C LYS A 11 9.54 -4.60 0.60
N TYR A 12 8.39 -3.97 0.87
CA TYR A 12 7.10 -4.60 1.09
C TYR A 12 6.31 -4.68 -0.21
N ASN A 13 6.90 -5.33 -1.20
CA ASN A 13 6.42 -5.37 -2.58
C ASN A 13 5.57 -6.59 -2.94
N GLY A 14 5.29 -7.50 -2.00
CA GLY A 14 4.51 -8.71 -2.27
C GLY A 14 5.21 -9.76 -3.15
N LYS A 15 6.51 -9.60 -3.40
CA LYS A 15 7.31 -10.47 -4.27
C LYS A 15 8.34 -11.24 -3.42
N ASN A 16 8.71 -12.44 -3.87
CA ASN A 16 9.74 -13.28 -3.23
C ASN A 16 9.50 -13.56 -1.73
N GLY A 17 8.23 -13.70 -1.32
CA GLY A 17 7.86 -13.94 0.07
C GLY A 17 7.80 -12.70 0.96
N ASN A 18 8.11 -11.51 0.43
CA ASN A 18 7.91 -10.27 1.16
C ASN A 18 6.41 -9.96 1.30
N PRO A 19 5.99 -9.30 2.40
CA PRO A 19 4.64 -8.75 2.52
C PRO A 19 4.39 -7.70 1.44
N ALA A 20 3.12 -7.38 1.18
CA ALA A 20 2.70 -6.35 0.23
C ALA A 20 2.03 -5.19 0.97
N TYR A 21 2.68 -4.03 1.05
CA TYR A 21 2.14 -2.83 1.70
C TYR A 21 1.97 -1.68 0.70
N ILE A 22 1.00 -0.81 0.93
CA ILE A 22 0.81 0.43 0.16
C ILE A 22 0.71 1.62 1.11
N ALA A 23 1.16 2.80 0.67
CA ALA A 23 0.88 4.05 1.37
C ALA A 23 -0.29 4.80 0.71
N VAL A 24 -1.16 5.39 1.52
CA VAL A 24 -2.19 6.34 1.10
C VAL A 24 -2.32 7.43 2.15
N ASN A 25 -2.18 8.70 1.74
CA ASN A 25 -2.22 9.87 2.61
C ASN A 25 -1.32 9.71 3.85
N GLY A 26 -0.10 9.20 3.63
CA GLY A 26 0.89 8.96 4.69
C GLY A 26 0.56 7.81 5.65
N LYS A 27 -0.51 7.03 5.44
CA LYS A 27 -0.81 5.80 6.20
C LYS A 27 -0.37 4.59 5.40
N VAL A 28 0.19 3.58 6.06
CA VAL A 28 0.66 2.34 5.44
C VAL A 28 -0.31 1.20 5.74
N TYR A 29 -0.80 0.53 4.69
CA TYR A 29 -1.80 -0.52 4.74
C TYR A 29 -1.25 -1.86 4.26
N ASP A 30 -1.60 -2.93 4.95
CA ASP A 30 -1.19 -4.30 4.61
C ASP A 30 -2.21 -4.94 3.67
N VAL A 31 -1.78 -5.16 2.42
CA VAL A 31 -2.57 -5.80 1.36
C VAL A 31 -2.10 -7.22 1.05
N THR A 32 -1.21 -7.80 1.86
CA THR A 32 -0.57 -9.11 1.61
C THR A 32 -1.56 -10.23 1.33
N ASN A 33 -2.65 -10.29 2.10
CA ASN A 33 -3.68 -11.33 1.97
C ASN A 33 -4.88 -10.89 1.13
N ASN A 34 -4.79 -9.75 0.44
CA ASN A 34 -5.86 -9.28 -0.41
C ASN A 34 -5.75 -9.96 -1.80
N PRO A 35 -6.78 -10.71 -2.25
CA PRO A 35 -6.72 -11.45 -3.52
C PRO A 35 -6.57 -10.54 -4.75
N HIS A 36 -6.88 -9.24 -4.64
CA HIS A 36 -6.70 -8.26 -5.70
C HIS A 36 -5.24 -7.82 -5.90
N TRP A 37 -4.35 -8.11 -4.94
CA TRP A 37 -2.94 -7.72 -4.91
C TRP A 37 -1.99 -8.90 -5.15
N LYS A 38 -2.38 -9.82 -6.03
CA LYS A 38 -1.59 -11.02 -6.35
C LYS A 38 -0.20 -10.62 -6.84
N ASN A 39 0.84 -11.22 -6.28
CA ASN A 39 2.26 -10.88 -6.55
C ASN A 39 2.60 -9.40 -6.31
N GLY A 40 1.85 -8.73 -5.43
CA GLY A 40 2.02 -7.31 -5.13
C GLY A 40 1.54 -6.38 -6.23
N GLU A 41 0.72 -6.84 -7.17
CA GLU A 41 0.26 -6.05 -8.31
C GLU A 41 -1.27 -5.91 -8.32
N HIS A 42 -1.75 -4.72 -8.66
CA HIS A 42 -3.17 -4.44 -8.84
C HIS A 42 -3.39 -3.41 -9.95
N HIS A 43 -3.99 -3.80 -11.08
CA HIS A 43 -4.30 -2.93 -12.22
C HIS A 43 -3.13 -2.06 -12.72
N GLY A 44 -1.90 -2.61 -12.74
CA GLY A 44 -0.70 -1.90 -13.18
C GLY A 44 0.00 -1.06 -12.09
N TYR A 45 -0.50 -1.11 -10.85
CA TYR A 45 0.15 -0.52 -9.68
C TYR A 45 0.82 -1.59 -8.84
N GLU A 46 1.96 -1.25 -8.24
CA GLU A 46 2.76 -2.16 -7.42
C GLU A 46 2.70 -1.77 -5.94
N ALA A 47 2.64 -2.78 -5.07
CA ALA A 47 2.90 -2.65 -3.65
C ALA A 47 4.35 -2.17 -3.41
N GLY A 48 4.58 -1.58 -2.25
CA GLY A 48 5.82 -0.92 -1.88
C GLY A 48 5.87 0.57 -2.24
N ASN A 49 4.76 1.16 -2.68
CA ASN A 49 4.68 2.54 -3.14
C ASN A 49 3.58 3.34 -2.44
N ASP A 50 3.68 4.67 -2.55
CA ASP A 50 2.56 5.57 -2.27
C ASP A 50 1.61 5.60 -3.46
N LEU A 51 0.37 5.18 -3.22
CA LEU A 51 -0.69 5.07 -4.22
C LEU A 51 -1.84 6.05 -3.92
N THR A 52 -1.54 7.13 -3.20
CA THR A 52 -2.48 8.22 -2.94
C THR A 52 -3.09 8.75 -4.24
N GLU A 53 -2.25 9.22 -5.16
CA GLU A 53 -2.73 9.81 -6.41
C GLU A 53 -3.51 8.80 -7.28
N PRO A 54 -3.01 7.56 -7.55
CA PRO A 54 -3.78 6.53 -8.21
C PRO A 54 -5.16 6.25 -7.58
N LEU A 55 -5.23 6.16 -6.25
CA LEU A 55 -6.47 5.83 -5.56
C LEU A 55 -7.54 6.91 -5.74
N TYR A 56 -7.16 8.20 -5.70
CA TYR A 56 -8.13 9.29 -5.78
C TYR A 56 -8.41 9.77 -7.20
N ASN A 57 -7.44 9.64 -8.12
CA ASN A 57 -7.55 10.23 -9.46
C ASN A 57 -7.76 9.20 -10.57
N LYS A 58 -7.53 7.91 -10.32
CA LYS A 58 -7.61 6.85 -11.35
C LYS A 58 -8.54 5.70 -10.95
N SER A 59 -8.62 5.38 -9.67
CA SER A 59 -9.47 4.30 -9.15
C SER A 59 -10.91 4.78 -8.90
N PRO A 60 -11.93 3.93 -9.14
CA PRO A 60 -13.33 4.27 -8.84
C PRO A 60 -13.70 4.06 -7.36
N HIS A 61 -12.75 3.73 -6.50
CA HIS A 61 -13.03 3.18 -5.16
C HIS A 61 -12.88 4.18 -3.99
N GLY A 62 -11.92 5.10 -4.06
CA GLY A 62 -11.60 6.05 -2.98
C GLY A 62 -11.35 5.39 -1.61
N ASP A 63 -11.60 6.11 -0.51
CA ASP A 63 -11.31 5.65 0.86
C ASP A 63 -12.05 4.38 1.29
N LYS A 64 -13.19 4.06 0.66
CA LYS A 64 -14.06 2.96 1.10
C LYS A 64 -13.32 1.62 1.14
N VAL A 65 -12.37 1.40 0.23
CA VAL A 65 -11.58 0.16 0.21
C VAL A 65 -10.62 0.08 1.39
N LEU A 66 -10.11 1.19 1.90
CA LEU A 66 -9.13 1.22 3.00
C LEU A 66 -9.76 0.85 4.35
N SER A 67 -11.06 1.09 4.53
CA SER A 67 -11.79 0.78 5.78
C SER A 67 -11.73 -0.70 6.19
N LYS A 68 -11.48 -1.60 5.23
CA LYS A 68 -11.38 -3.05 5.43
C LYS A 68 -9.95 -3.55 5.46
N ILE A 69 -8.97 -2.68 5.25
CA ILE A 69 -7.55 -3.03 5.18
C ILE A 69 -6.87 -2.59 6.47
N LYS A 70 -6.04 -3.48 7.02
CA LYS A 70 -5.31 -3.20 8.25
C LYS A 70 -4.27 -2.12 8.00
N GLN A 71 -4.35 -1.02 8.74
CA GLN A 71 -3.26 -0.07 8.84
C GLN A 71 -2.14 -0.66 9.72
N VAL A 72 -0.91 -0.66 9.22
CA VAL A 72 0.27 -1.20 9.91
C VAL A 72 1.29 -0.10 10.28
N GLY A 73 1.17 1.07 9.68
CA GLY A 73 2.12 2.15 9.89
C GLY A 73 1.73 3.50 9.33
N VAL A 74 2.72 4.37 9.29
CA VAL A 74 2.70 5.69 8.65
C VAL A 74 4.02 5.97 7.95
N ILE A 75 3.98 6.87 6.96
CA ILE A 75 5.19 7.44 6.35
C ILE A 75 5.76 8.49 7.30
N LYS A 76 7.08 8.44 7.54
CA LYS A 76 7.82 9.47 8.29
C LYS A 76 7.62 10.81 7.61
N LYS A 77 7.24 11.81 8.40
CA LYS A 77 7.30 13.21 7.96
C LYS A 77 8.72 13.69 8.24
N ASP A 78 9.34 14.28 7.24
CA ASP A 78 10.61 14.99 7.41
C ASP A 78 10.44 16.20 8.36
#